data_AF-A0A942NTP2-F1
#
_entry.id   AF-A0A942NTP2-F1
#
_cell.length_a   1.000
_cell.length_b   1.000
_cell.length_c   1.000
_cell.angle_alpha   90.00
_cell.angle_beta   90.00
_cell.angle_gamma   90.00
#
_symmetry.space_group_name_H-M   'P 1'
#
loop_
_entity.id
_entity.type
_entity.pdbx_description
1 polymer ?
#
loop_
_entity_poly.entity_id
_entity_poly.type
_entity_poly.pdbx_seq_one_letter_code
_entity_poly.pdbx_strand_id
1 'polypeptide(L)'
;VGGGPAFVDALVTSYRPRLAALVSGKDRNGDTVITGMVEFYDGEQLVERFMLDQLKSFGCSVVLRPYGVDIMTAVGVYAVSAWPRPKTDTTEPFRITALKPVQPVSNIVSSNSEQDIVN
;
A
#
# COMPACT_ATOMS: atom_id res chain seq x y z
N VAL A 1 17.14 -11.72 -17.57
CA VAL A 1 16.91 -12.67 -16.46
C VAL A 1 15.40 -12.90 -16.39
N GLY A 2 14.94 -14.02 -16.95
CA GLY A 2 13.50 -14.32 -17.08
C GLY A 2 12.96 -14.92 -15.79
N GLY A 3 12.17 -14.17 -15.04
CA GLY A 3 11.36 -14.69 -13.94
C GLY A 3 10.21 -15.52 -14.53
N GLY A 4 10.46 -16.80 -14.80
CA GLY A 4 9.45 -17.72 -15.32
C GLY A 4 8.51 -18.27 -14.24
N PRO A 5 7.78 -19.36 -14.52
CA PRO A 5 6.82 -19.96 -13.58
C PRO A 5 7.45 -20.31 -12.23
N ALA A 6 8.71 -20.75 -12.24
CA ALA A 6 9.48 -21.09 -11.03
C ALA A 6 9.66 -19.90 -10.06
N PHE A 7 9.70 -18.67 -10.57
CA PHE A 7 9.74 -17.47 -9.71
C PHE A 7 8.41 -17.25 -9.00
N VAL A 8 7.29 -17.41 -9.72
CA VAL A 8 5.95 -17.28 -9.13
C VAL A 8 5.72 -18.41 -8.13
N ASP A 9 6.19 -19.62 -8.42
CA ASP A 9 6.19 -20.76 -7.50
C ASP A 9 6.93 -20.45 -6.19
N ALA A 10 8.11 -19.84 -6.27
CA ALA A 10 8.85 -19.41 -5.09
C ALA A 10 8.08 -18.34 -4.29
N LEU A 11 7.42 -17.39 -4.97
CA LEU A 11 6.63 -16.35 -4.31
C LEU A 11 5.40 -16.91 -3.58
N VAL A 12 4.60 -17.74 -4.23
CA VAL A 12 3.37 -18.31 -3.62
C VAL A 12 3.66 -19.29 -2.48
N THR A 13 4.85 -19.90 -2.47
CA THR A 13 5.29 -20.80 -1.39
C THR A 13 5.94 -20.07 -0.22
N SER A 14 6.59 -18.94 -0.49
CA SER A 14 7.30 -18.15 0.53
C SER A 14 6.42 -17.08 1.17
N TYR A 15 5.43 -16.57 0.44
CA TYR A 15 4.60 -15.45 0.86
C TYR A 15 3.12 -15.78 0.69
N ARG A 16 2.28 -15.20 1.56
CA ARG A 16 0.84 -15.39 1.49
C ARG A 16 0.24 -14.49 0.40
N PRO A 17 -0.32 -15.04 -0.68
CA PRO A 17 -0.95 -14.24 -1.72
C PRO A 17 -2.32 -13.72 -1.27
N ARG A 18 -2.69 -12.54 -1.77
CA ARG A 18 -3.97 -11.88 -1.52
C ARG A 18 -4.50 -11.29 -2.82
N LEU A 19 -5.77 -11.51 -3.10
CA LEU A 19 -6.45 -10.80 -4.19
C LEU A 19 -6.84 -9.40 -3.71
N ALA A 20 -6.13 -8.39 -4.18
CA ALA A 20 -6.31 -7.00 -3.76
C ALA A 20 -7.40 -6.29 -4.55
N ALA A 21 -7.49 -6.59 -5.84
CA ALA A 21 -8.50 -6.05 -6.75
C ALA A 21 -8.82 -7.08 -7.82
N LEU A 22 -10.08 -7.14 -8.24
CA LEU A 22 -10.55 -7.98 -9.33
C LEU A 22 -11.66 -7.26 -10.08
N VAL A 23 -11.47 -7.11 -11.39
CA VAL A 23 -12.43 -6.51 -12.30
C VAL A 23 -12.59 -7.47 -13.48
N SER A 24 -13.82 -7.86 -13.73
CA SER A 24 -14.19 -8.60 -14.95
C SER A 24 -14.98 -7.67 -15.87
N GLY A 25 -14.59 -7.62 -17.12
CA GLY A 25 -15.27 -6.86 -18.17
C GLY A 25 -15.47 -7.69 -19.42
N LYS A 26 -16.07 -7.06 -20.42
CA LYS A 26 -16.17 -7.57 -21.78
C LYS A 26 -15.30 -6.72 -22.68
N ASP A 27 -14.49 -7.33 -23.52
CA ASP A 27 -13.75 -6.59 -24.54
C ASP A 27 -14.67 -6.20 -25.71
N ARG A 28 -14.07 -5.60 -26.75
CA ARG A 28 -14.80 -5.19 -27.96
C ARG A 28 -15.37 -6.37 -28.76
N ASN A 29 -14.87 -7.59 -28.54
CA ASN A 29 -15.30 -8.81 -29.20
C ASN A 29 -16.36 -9.56 -28.38
N GLY A 30 -16.66 -9.10 -27.16
CA GLY A 30 -17.57 -9.77 -26.23
C GLY A 30 -16.90 -10.88 -25.40
N ASP A 31 -15.58 -11.00 -25.47
CA ASP A 31 -14.80 -11.92 -24.66
C ASP A 31 -14.68 -11.40 -23.24
N THR A 32 -14.74 -12.32 -22.27
CA THR A 32 -14.56 -11.95 -20.86
C THR A 32 -13.09 -11.67 -20.60
N VAL A 33 -12.79 -10.42 -20.24
CA VAL A 33 -11.46 -10.00 -19.81
C VAL A 33 -11.45 -9.83 -18.31
N ILE A 34 -10.43 -10.39 -17.67
CA ILE A 34 -10.25 -10.31 -16.23
C ILE A 34 -8.93 -9.62 -15.97
N THR A 35 -9.02 -8.51 -15.25
CA THR A 35 -7.88 -7.75 -14.74
C THR A 35 -7.97 -7.71 -13.23
N GLY A 36 -6.84 -7.83 -12.57
CA GLY A 36 -6.79 -7.82 -11.11
C GLY A 36 -5.38 -7.64 -10.62
N MET A 37 -5.26 -7.47 -9.32
CA MET A 37 -3.98 -7.30 -8.63
C MET A 37 -3.87 -8.35 -7.54
N VAL A 38 -2.74 -9.06 -7.53
CA VAL A 38 -2.34 -9.99 -6.48
C VAL A 38 -1.19 -9.38 -5.70
N GLU A 39 -1.34 -9.34 -4.39
CA GLU A 39 -0.35 -8.86 -3.43
C GLU A 39 0.23 -10.06 -2.68
N PHE A 40 1.53 -10.05 -2.43
CA PHE A 40 2.25 -11.08 -1.69
C PHE A 40 2.73 -10.51 -0.36
N TYR A 41 2.38 -11.17 0.73
CA TYR A 41 2.66 -10.69 2.08
C TYR A 41 3.57 -11.63 2.87
N ASP A 42 4.48 -11.04 3.63
CA ASP A 42 5.19 -11.68 4.73
C ASP A 42 4.62 -11.13 6.05
N GLY A 43 3.76 -11.91 6.69
CA GLY A 43 2.91 -11.43 7.79
C GLY A 43 2.04 -10.25 7.34
N GLU A 44 2.31 -9.05 7.89
CA GLU A 44 1.61 -7.81 7.55
C GLU A 44 2.37 -6.92 6.54
N GLN A 45 3.59 -7.30 6.16
CA GLN A 45 4.42 -6.54 5.23
C GLN A 45 4.09 -6.93 3.79
N LEU A 46 3.73 -5.94 2.97
CA LEU A 46 3.63 -6.13 1.52
C LEU A 46 5.05 -6.32 0.97
N VAL A 47 5.30 -7.49 0.39
CA VAL A 47 6.57 -7.82 -0.27
C VAL A 47 6.48 -7.37 -1.72
N GLU A 48 5.51 -7.90 -2.45
CA GLU A 48 5.41 -7.69 -3.90
C GLU A 48 3.97 -7.59 -4.37
N ARG A 49 3.76 -7.02 -5.56
CA ARG A 49 2.44 -6.97 -6.20
C ARG A 49 2.55 -7.17 -7.70
N PHE A 50 1.61 -7.93 -8.25
CA PHE A 50 1.55 -8.23 -9.67
C PHE A 50 0.12 -8.14 -10.19
N MET A 51 -0.01 -7.53 -11.37
CA MET A 51 -1.24 -7.59 -12.16
C MET A 51 -1.42 -9.02 -12.68
N LEU A 52 -2.67 -9.46 -12.84
CA LEU A 52 -2.95 -10.79 -13.41
C LEU A 52 -2.30 -10.99 -14.79
N ASP A 53 -2.20 -9.94 -15.60
CA ASP A 53 -1.55 -10.02 -16.90
C ASP A 53 -0.02 -10.17 -16.81
N GLN A 54 0.59 -9.64 -15.74
CA GLN A 54 2.01 -9.87 -15.46
C GLN A 54 2.23 -11.33 -15.04
N LEU A 55 1.35 -11.89 -14.20
CA LEU A 55 1.42 -13.31 -13.83
C LEU A 55 1.28 -14.23 -15.05
N LYS A 56 0.38 -13.88 -15.99
CA LYS A 56 0.28 -14.59 -17.28
C LYS A 56 1.56 -14.49 -18.10
N SER A 57 2.20 -13.32 -18.12
CA SER A 57 3.48 -13.13 -18.82
C SER A 57 4.65 -13.94 -18.23
N PHE A 58 4.57 -14.30 -16.94
CA PHE A 58 5.50 -15.22 -16.29
C PHE A 58 5.20 -16.70 -16.59
N GLY A 59 4.19 -16.99 -17.41
CA GLY A 59 3.79 -18.34 -17.78
C GLY A 59 2.79 -18.99 -16.83
N CYS A 60 2.11 -18.21 -15.97
CA CYS A 60 1.04 -18.72 -15.14
C CYS A 60 -0.31 -18.67 -15.89
N SER A 61 -1.21 -19.59 -15.59
CA SER A 61 -2.61 -19.46 -15.99
C SER A 61 -3.44 -18.97 -14.80
N VAL A 62 -4.39 -18.07 -15.06
CA VAL A 62 -5.27 -17.53 -14.02
C VAL A 62 -6.71 -17.91 -14.33
N VAL A 63 -7.37 -18.58 -13.39
CA VAL A 63 -8.77 -19.02 -13.53
C VAL A 63 -9.63 -18.35 -12.48
N LEU A 64 -10.73 -17.73 -12.89
CA LEU A 64 -11.69 -17.11 -11.96
C LEU A 64 -12.47 -18.16 -11.19
N ARG A 65 -12.63 -17.95 -9.89
CA ARG A 65 -13.40 -18.80 -8.98
C ARG A 65 -14.32 -17.96 -8.10
N PRO A 66 -15.37 -18.55 -7.50
CA PRO A 66 -16.27 -17.81 -6.59
C PRO A 66 -15.55 -17.13 -5.41
N TYR A 67 -14.40 -17.67 -4.96
CA TYR A 67 -13.61 -17.10 -3.87
C TYR A 67 -12.54 -16.09 -4.29
N GLY A 68 -12.32 -15.89 -5.60
CA GLY A 68 -11.20 -15.11 -6.13
C GLY A 68 -10.64 -15.73 -7.39
N VAL A 69 -9.37 -16.15 -7.37
CA VAL A 69 -8.70 -16.72 -8.54
C VAL A 69 -7.83 -17.92 -8.15
N ASP A 70 -7.67 -18.85 -9.07
CA ASP A 70 -6.62 -19.86 -9.04
C ASP A 70 -5.45 -19.40 -9.89
N ILE A 71 -4.25 -19.38 -9.31
CA ILE A 71 -3.00 -19.22 -10.05
C ILE A 71 -2.45 -20.63 -10.29
N MET A 72 -2.40 -21.02 -11.56
CA MET A 72 -1.82 -22.29 -11.99
C MET A 72 -0.41 -22.03 -12.52
N THR A 73 0.55 -22.71 -11.93
CA THR A 73 1.95 -22.69 -12.34
C THR A 73 2.36 -24.04 -12.91
N ALA A 74 3.65 -24.24 -13.20
CA ALA A 74 4.17 -25.54 -13.59
C ALA A 74 4.13 -26.59 -12.46
N VAL A 75 4.15 -26.13 -11.20
CA VAL A 75 4.28 -27.00 -10.01
C VAL A 75 2.94 -27.29 -9.36
N GLY A 76 1.95 -26.40 -9.49
CA GLY A 76 0.65 -26.62 -8.87
C GLY A 76 -0.39 -25.56 -9.13
N VAL A 77 -1.46 -25.63 -8.33
CA VAL A 77 -2.59 -24.70 -8.36
C VAL A 77 -2.71 -24.04 -6.98
N TYR A 78 -2.68 -22.72 -6.96
CA TYR A 78 -2.70 -21.93 -5.73
C TYR A 78 -3.96 -21.06 -5.72
N ALA A 79 -4.83 -21.31 -4.74
CA ALA A 79 -6.04 -20.51 -4.53
C ALA A 79 -5.68 -19.16 -3.91
N VAL A 80 -6.12 -18.06 -4.53
CA VAL A 80 -5.90 -16.70 -4.08
C VAL A 80 -7.23 -16.00 -3.90
N SER A 81 -7.53 -15.63 -2.65
CA SER A 81 -8.76 -14.96 -2.26
C SER A 81 -8.51 -13.58 -1.69
N ALA A 82 -9.56 -12.76 -1.65
CA ALA A 82 -9.54 -11.49 -0.94
C ALA A 82 -9.78 -11.76 0.54
N TRP A 83 -8.70 -11.80 1.34
CA TRP A 83 -8.82 -11.87 2.80
C TRP A 83 -8.76 -10.47 3.43
N PRO A 84 -9.49 -10.24 4.54
CA PRO A 84 -9.53 -8.93 5.20
C PRO A 84 -8.19 -8.60 5.85
N ARG A 85 -7.70 -7.38 5.62
CA ARG A 85 -6.58 -6.81 6.37
C ARG A 85 -7.11 -6.18 7.66
N PRO A 86 -6.38 -6.29 8.79
CA PRO A 86 -6.67 -5.44 9.93
C PRO A 86 -6.70 -3.99 9.44
N LYS A 87 -7.79 -3.28 9.70
CA LYS A 87 -7.79 -1.83 9.47
C LYS A 87 -6.72 -1.30 10.41
N THR A 88 -5.64 -0.74 9.88
CA THR A 88 -4.90 0.23 10.66
C THR A 88 -5.90 1.33 10.95
N ASP A 89 -6.32 1.46 12.21
CA ASP A 89 -7.01 2.64 12.70
C ASP A 89 -6.04 3.81 12.50
N THR A 90 -5.98 4.35 11.28
CA THR A 90 -5.44 5.68 11.05
C THR A 90 -6.51 6.69 11.49
N THR A 91 -6.93 6.55 12.74
CA THR A 91 -7.30 7.69 13.58
C THR A 91 -6.01 8.08 14.30
N GLU A 92 -5.01 8.52 13.53
CA GLU A 92 -4.11 9.49 14.12
C GLU A 92 -5.01 10.71 14.37
N PRO A 93 -5.26 11.12 15.63
CA PRO A 93 -5.74 12.47 15.81
C PRO A 93 -4.70 13.33 15.11
N PHE A 94 -5.11 14.17 14.17
CA PHE A 94 -4.28 15.29 13.75
C PHE A 94 -3.90 16.02 15.04
N ARG A 95 -2.76 15.68 15.64
CA ARG A 95 -2.06 16.59 16.52
C ARG A 95 -1.62 17.69 15.57
N ILE A 96 -2.51 18.66 15.40
CA ILE A 96 -2.06 20.04 15.42
C ILE A 96 -1.32 20.13 16.75
N THR A 97 -0.02 19.85 16.73
CA THR A 97 0.87 20.26 17.79
C THR A 97 0.63 21.75 17.82
N ALA A 98 -0.21 22.19 18.76
CA ALA A 98 -0.45 23.57 19.03
C ALA A 98 0.94 24.19 19.09
N LEU A 99 1.27 25.00 18.08
CA LEU A 99 2.39 25.89 18.16
C LEU A 99 2.17 26.60 19.50
N LYS A 100 3.04 26.31 20.45
CA LYS A 100 3.10 27.01 21.73
C LYS A 100 2.92 28.49 21.37
N PRO A 101 1.93 29.21 21.92
CA PRO A 101 1.74 30.61 21.57
C PRO A 101 3.10 31.29 21.72
N VAL A 102 3.63 31.81 20.62
CA VAL A 102 4.80 32.69 20.67
C VAL A 102 4.32 33.86 21.51
N GLN A 103 4.71 33.85 22.79
CA GLN A 103 4.46 34.97 23.66
C GLN A 103 5.20 36.16 23.04
N PRO A 104 4.54 37.31 22.83
CA PRO A 104 5.28 38.50 22.43
C PRO A 104 6.35 38.75 23.48
N VAL A 105 7.60 38.82 23.04
CA VAL A 105 8.74 39.16 23.88
C VAL A 105 8.58 40.62 24.30
N SER A 106 8.00 40.83 25.48
CA SER A 106 8.09 42.11 26.19
C SER A 106 9.45 42.18 26.86
N ASN A 107 10.50 42.50 26.11
CA ASN A 107 11.75 42.93 26.71
C ASN A 107 11.58 44.38 27.16
N ILE A 108 11.25 44.52 28.44
CA ILE A 108 11.45 45.72 29.24
C ILE A 108 12.96 45.96 29.29
N VAL A 109 13.45 47.14 28.90
CA VAL A 109 14.05 48.10 29.84
C VAL A 109 14.63 49.32 29.13
N SER A 110 14.37 50.47 29.77
CA SER A 110 14.93 51.80 29.70
C SER A 110 16.19 52.04 28.85
N SER A 111 16.10 53.06 27.98
CA SER A 111 17.25 53.87 27.59
C SER A 111 17.17 55.20 28.32
N ASN A 112 18.09 55.39 29.27
CA ASN A 112 18.38 56.64 29.96
C ASN A 112 18.86 57.71 28.96
N SER A 113 18.50 58.97 29.20
CA SER A 113 19.34 60.13 28.89
C SER A 113 19.00 61.25 29.86
N GLU A 114 20.06 61.78 30.47
CA GLU A 114 20.15 62.64 31.64
C GLU A 114 19.79 64.12 31.36
N GLN A 115 19.80 64.90 32.46
CA GLN A 115 19.82 66.38 32.58
C GLN A 115 18.42 67.02 32.73
N ASP A 116 18.09 67.75 33.80
CA ASP A 116 18.85 68.85 34.41
C ASP A 116 18.70 68.96 35.94
N ILE A 117 19.73 69.56 36.55
CA ILE A 117 19.88 69.95 37.96
C ILE A 117 19.33 71.37 38.11
N VAL A 118 18.63 71.71 39.20
CA VAL A 118 19.00 72.77 40.19
C VAL A 118 17.95 72.92 41.29
N ASN A 119 18.47 73.25 42.48
CA ASN A 119 17.83 73.64 43.75
C ASN A 119 16.48 74.35 43.66
#